data_AF-A0A8J3Z7Y3-F1
#
_entry.id   AF-A0A8J3Z7Y3-F1
#
_cell.length_a   1.000
_cell.length_b   1.000
_cell.length_c   1.000
_cell.angle_alpha   90.00
_cell.angle_beta   90.00
_cell.angle_gamma   90.00
#
_symmetry.space_group_name_H-M   'P 1'
#
loop_
_entity.id
_entity.type
_entity.pdbx_description
1 polymer ?
#
loop_
_entity_poly.entity_id
_entity_poly.type
_entity_poly.pdbx_seq_one_letter_code
_entity_poly.pdbx_strand_id
1 'polypeptide(L)'
;MLTMQIDPPDTRRCAYTRCSAPLPYAGQGRPPEYCPDRRWDGNRTCKQLAAAERAGERAVALDVPLDAFRQAGDRFVPAAEALARQLTEVVTAIGTVRDGAVARIGESDRAARDADDRARATEAEADRRVEDADAHRATAEADRDRAETRAADAERTAATAKQEAEAAVAQAWQRATAADHARGAAEATAAQAVRRQDQAEQALAAQAERHRAEVGGLRADLTRVTSQRDAVSTALTTAESRAAAAETTAQTLSRDLAAARDELTALRAERNQLATRLAATEAARDAATAEVDRCATREREALTRARRAESRLDRLVHRAATVARRPIRPT
;
A
#
# COMPACT_ATOMS: atom_id res chain seq x y z
N MET A 1 43.10 115.46 -29.43
CA MET A 1 42.84 116.42 -30.53
C MET A 1 42.07 117.60 -29.96
N LEU A 2 42.75 118.75 -29.80
CA LEU A 2 42.16 120.07 -29.53
C LEU A 2 43.05 121.06 -30.29
N THR A 3 42.55 121.59 -31.40
CA THR A 3 43.23 122.47 -32.35
C THR A 3 43.11 123.94 -31.95
N MET A 4 44.25 124.62 -31.78
CA MET A 4 44.39 126.08 -31.63
C MET A 4 44.21 126.77 -33.00
N GLN A 5 43.35 127.78 -33.08
CA GLN A 5 43.11 128.63 -34.24
C GLN A 5 44.08 129.82 -34.23
N ILE A 6 44.81 130.05 -35.33
CA ILE A 6 45.77 131.16 -35.51
C ILE A 6 45.19 132.11 -36.57
N ASP A 7 44.97 133.39 -36.22
CA ASP A 7 44.52 134.45 -37.13
C ASP A 7 45.64 134.94 -38.07
N PRO A 8 45.32 135.33 -39.33
CA PRO A 8 46.31 135.78 -40.33
C PRO A 8 46.85 137.22 -40.10
N PRO A 9 48.07 137.53 -40.56
CA PRO A 9 48.80 138.74 -40.18
C PRO A 9 48.49 139.99 -41.03
N ASP A 10 48.62 141.14 -40.35
CA ASP A 10 48.97 142.47 -40.86
C ASP A 10 47.88 143.47 -41.30
N THR A 11 46.68 143.40 -40.72
CA THR A 11 45.82 144.60 -40.63
C THR A 11 46.14 145.35 -39.33
N ARG A 12 47.00 146.38 -39.39
CA ARG A 12 47.35 147.16 -38.20
C ARG A 12 46.12 147.86 -37.62
N ARG A 13 45.91 147.71 -36.32
CA ARG A 13 44.80 148.35 -35.60
C ARG A 13 45.25 149.68 -35.01
N CYS A 14 44.32 150.61 -34.85
CA CYS A 14 44.54 151.88 -34.17
C CYS A 14 45.13 151.65 -32.78
N ALA A 15 46.25 152.33 -32.48
CA ALA A 15 46.99 152.15 -31.23
C ALA A 15 46.27 152.70 -29.98
N TYR A 16 45.06 153.23 -30.11
CA TYR A 16 44.17 153.47 -28.97
C TYR A 16 43.37 152.20 -28.70
N THR A 17 43.60 151.55 -27.55
CA THR A 17 43.10 150.20 -27.22
C THR A 17 41.58 150.08 -27.34
N ARG A 18 40.85 151.16 -27.05
CA ARG A 18 39.39 151.21 -27.22
C ARG A 18 38.90 151.45 -28.65
N CYS A 19 39.71 152.02 -29.53
CA CYS A 19 39.32 152.16 -30.95
C CYS A 19 39.53 150.84 -31.70
N SER A 20 40.75 150.29 -31.63
CA SER A 20 41.17 149.02 -32.25
C SER A 20 40.74 148.80 -33.72
N ALA A 21 40.36 149.87 -34.41
CA ALA A 21 39.86 149.82 -35.77
C ALA A 21 41.01 149.56 -36.76
N PRO A 22 40.80 148.71 -37.78
CA PRO A 22 41.82 148.43 -38.79
C PRO A 22 42.15 149.70 -39.58
N LEU A 23 43.43 150.06 -39.66
CA LEU A 23 43.91 151.25 -40.35
C LEU A 23 44.28 150.90 -41.80
N PRO A 24 43.66 151.55 -42.81
CA PRO A 24 44.07 151.36 -44.20
C PRO A 24 45.45 151.98 -44.40
N TYR A 25 46.42 151.18 -44.80
CA TYR A 25 47.77 151.61 -45.12
C TYR A 25 48.05 151.33 -46.60
N ALA A 26 48.14 152.39 -47.40
CA ALA A 26 48.32 152.31 -48.86
C ALA A 26 49.78 151.98 -49.28
N GLY A 27 50.61 151.48 -48.37
CA GLY A 27 51.97 151.03 -48.67
C GLY A 27 53.04 152.13 -48.82
N GLN A 28 52.68 153.42 -48.87
CA GLN A 28 53.64 154.53 -48.95
C GLN A 28 53.65 155.40 -47.68
N GLY A 29 54.85 155.74 -47.19
CA GLY A 29 55.09 156.60 -46.01
C GLY A 29 55.08 155.85 -44.67
N ARG A 30 55.32 156.54 -43.54
CA ARG A 30 55.21 155.89 -42.21
C ARG A 30 53.74 155.52 -41.95
N PRO A 31 53.40 154.25 -41.68
CA PRO A 31 52.01 153.85 -41.46
C PRO A 31 51.34 154.69 -40.38
N PRO A 32 50.10 155.17 -40.59
CA PRO A 32 49.38 155.90 -39.56
C PRO A 32 49.19 154.99 -38.35
N GLU A 33 49.52 155.49 -37.15
CA GLU A 33 49.33 154.75 -35.89
C GLU A 33 47.91 154.93 -35.31
N TYR A 34 47.19 155.97 -35.75
CA TYR A 34 45.86 156.32 -35.24
C TYR A 34 44.92 156.66 -36.40
N CYS A 35 43.61 156.49 -36.20
CA CYS A 35 42.61 156.82 -37.20
C CYS A 35 42.62 158.34 -37.50
N PRO A 36 42.78 158.78 -38.77
CA PRO A 36 42.88 160.20 -39.11
C PRO A 36 41.55 160.95 -38.89
N ASP A 37 40.44 160.32 -39.27
CA ASP A 37 39.13 161.00 -39.36
C ASP A 37 38.20 160.73 -38.17
N ARG A 38 38.58 159.84 -37.24
CA ARG A 38 37.73 159.53 -36.08
C ARG A 38 37.91 160.55 -34.97
N ARG A 39 36.84 161.26 -34.64
CA ARG A 39 36.74 162.19 -33.50
C ARG A 39 35.87 161.57 -32.41
N TRP A 40 36.28 161.78 -31.16
CA TRP A 40 35.55 161.38 -29.95
C TRP A 40 34.95 162.62 -29.28
N ASP A 41 34.03 162.43 -28.32
CA ASP A 41 33.41 163.54 -27.57
C ASP A 41 34.46 164.54 -27.05
N GLY A 42 34.15 165.83 -27.23
CA GLY A 42 35.09 166.93 -27.03
C GLY A 42 36.08 167.12 -28.18
N ASN A 43 35.76 166.61 -29.38
CA ASN A 43 36.53 166.72 -30.62
C ASN A 43 37.97 166.17 -30.53
N ARG A 44 38.22 165.23 -29.61
CA ARG A 44 39.55 164.64 -29.37
C ARG A 44 39.86 163.54 -30.37
N THR A 45 41.12 163.47 -30.80
CA THR A 45 41.58 162.45 -31.76
C THR A 45 42.03 161.18 -31.05
N CYS A 46 42.02 160.03 -31.75
CA CYS A 46 42.54 158.77 -31.19
C CYS A 46 43.99 158.90 -30.68
N LYS A 47 44.81 159.75 -31.30
CA LYS A 47 46.18 160.07 -30.85
C LYS A 47 46.20 160.73 -29.47
N GLN A 48 45.29 161.68 -29.21
CA GLN A 48 45.22 162.39 -27.92
C GLN A 48 44.71 161.48 -26.81
N LEU A 49 43.72 160.62 -27.09
CA LEU A 49 43.22 159.67 -26.10
C LEU A 49 44.23 158.56 -25.78
N ALA A 50 44.94 158.02 -26.78
CA ALA A 50 46.03 157.08 -26.53
C ALA A 50 47.18 157.71 -25.74
N ALA A 51 47.47 159.00 -25.97
CA ALA A 51 48.45 159.73 -25.15
C ALA A 51 47.99 159.86 -23.69
N ALA A 52 46.70 160.08 -23.45
CA ALA A 52 46.13 160.12 -22.10
C ALA A 52 46.11 158.73 -21.43
N GLU A 53 45.84 157.65 -22.17
CA GLU A 53 45.90 156.27 -21.68
C GLU A 53 47.34 155.89 -21.28
N ARG A 54 48.33 156.19 -22.11
CA ARG A 54 49.75 156.02 -21.75
C ARG A 54 50.23 156.95 -20.65
N ALA A 55 49.57 158.09 -20.45
CA ALA A 55 49.83 158.94 -19.28
C ALA A 55 49.24 158.30 -18.01
N GLY A 56 48.06 157.69 -18.12
CA GLY A 56 47.43 156.89 -17.05
C GLY A 56 48.29 155.71 -16.63
N GLU A 57 48.74 154.85 -17.57
CA GLU A 57 49.58 153.68 -17.30
C GLU A 57 50.90 154.04 -16.61
N ARG A 58 51.54 155.16 -17.01
CA ARG A 58 52.76 155.66 -16.36
C ARG A 58 52.52 156.26 -14.97
N ALA A 59 51.32 156.72 -14.67
CA ALA A 59 50.97 157.27 -13.36
C ALA A 59 50.69 156.17 -12.31
N VAL A 60 50.44 154.91 -12.71
CA VAL A 60 50.08 153.82 -11.78
C VAL A 60 51.27 153.00 -11.26
N ALA A 61 52.51 153.26 -11.71
CA ALA A 61 53.79 152.75 -11.16
C ALA A 61 53.73 151.35 -10.49
N LEU A 62 53.14 150.36 -11.19
CA LEU A 62 52.85 149.00 -10.69
C LEU A 62 53.95 147.98 -11.00
N ASP A 63 55.05 148.41 -11.62
CA ASP A 63 56.12 147.50 -12.07
C ASP A 63 57.02 146.99 -10.92
N VAL A 64 57.27 147.81 -9.89
CA VAL A 64 58.16 147.43 -8.77
C VAL A 64 57.54 146.38 -7.83
N PRO A 65 56.24 146.43 -7.45
CA PRO A 65 55.62 145.39 -6.64
C PRO A 65 55.46 144.04 -7.36
N LEU A 66 55.34 144.05 -8.70
CA LEU A 66 55.21 142.83 -9.50
C LEU A 66 56.53 142.08 -9.66
N ASP A 67 57.64 142.78 -9.81
CA ASP A 67 58.96 142.14 -9.92
C ASP A 67 59.43 141.53 -8.59
N ALA A 68 59.07 142.15 -7.45
CA ALA A 68 59.29 141.55 -6.13
C ALA A 68 58.47 140.27 -5.93
N PHE A 69 57.22 140.22 -6.43
CA PHE A 69 56.37 139.03 -6.35
C PHE A 69 56.85 137.92 -7.29
N ARG A 70 57.34 138.27 -8.50
CA ARG A 70 57.96 137.32 -9.44
C ARG A 70 59.24 136.71 -8.86
N GLN A 71 60.12 137.52 -8.26
CA GLN A 71 61.32 137.02 -7.59
C GLN A 71 61.01 136.08 -6.40
N ALA A 72 59.94 136.35 -5.65
CA ALA A 72 59.48 135.44 -4.60
C ALA A 72 58.93 134.14 -5.20
N GLY A 73 58.18 134.22 -6.30
CA GLY A 73 57.70 133.08 -7.10
C GLY A 73 58.85 132.23 -7.66
N ASP A 74 59.90 132.86 -8.21
CA ASP A 74 61.06 132.17 -8.79
C ASP A 74 61.85 131.33 -7.77
N ARG A 75 61.77 131.68 -6.48
CA ARG A 75 62.34 130.88 -5.38
C ARG A 75 61.40 129.78 -4.90
N PHE A 76 60.09 130.02 -4.93
CA PHE A 76 59.10 129.08 -4.42
C PHE A 76 58.77 127.97 -5.43
N VAL A 77 58.74 128.27 -6.73
CA VAL A 77 58.41 127.31 -7.78
C VAL A 77 59.35 126.10 -7.77
N PRO A 78 60.70 126.23 -7.71
CA PRO A 78 61.59 125.07 -7.65
C PRO A 78 61.40 124.24 -6.38
N ALA A 79 61.10 124.88 -5.25
CA ALA A 79 60.83 124.20 -3.98
C ALA A 79 59.48 123.45 -4.03
N ALA A 80 58.45 124.05 -4.62
CA ALA A 80 57.15 123.42 -4.85
C ALA A 80 57.23 122.27 -5.87
N GLU A 81 58.03 122.40 -6.93
CA GLU A 81 58.30 121.34 -7.92
C GLU A 81 59.10 120.18 -7.31
N ALA A 82 60.07 120.46 -6.44
CA ALA A 82 60.80 119.43 -5.69
C ALA A 82 59.85 118.68 -4.75
N LEU A 83 58.99 119.38 -4.02
CA LEU A 83 57.99 118.78 -3.15
C LEU A 83 56.95 117.98 -3.95
N ALA A 84 56.49 118.49 -5.10
CA ALA A 84 55.55 117.78 -5.96
C ALA A 84 56.14 116.48 -6.51
N ARG A 85 57.44 116.48 -6.88
CA ARG A 85 58.16 115.26 -7.27
C ARG A 85 58.23 114.26 -6.12
N GLN A 86 58.64 114.71 -4.93
CA GLN A 86 58.68 113.84 -3.73
C GLN A 86 57.30 113.27 -3.38
N LEU A 87 56.24 114.08 -3.44
CA LEU A 87 54.87 113.62 -3.21
C LEU A 87 54.42 112.62 -4.29
N THR A 88 54.82 112.82 -5.54
CA THR A 88 54.52 111.88 -6.63
C THR A 88 55.23 110.55 -6.43
N GLU A 89 56.49 110.55 -6.00
CA GLU A 89 57.24 109.34 -5.64
C GLU A 89 56.57 108.59 -4.48
N VAL A 90 56.15 109.31 -3.42
CA VAL A 90 55.44 108.72 -2.28
C VAL A 90 54.08 108.14 -2.71
N VAL A 91 53.29 108.86 -3.50
CA VAL A 91 52.00 108.35 -4.01
C VAL A 91 52.20 107.11 -4.90
N THR A 92 53.24 107.10 -5.72
CA THR A 92 53.59 105.94 -6.56
C THR A 92 54.03 104.74 -5.72
N ALA A 93 54.83 104.96 -4.69
CA ALA A 93 55.25 103.93 -3.75
C ALA A 93 54.04 103.37 -2.97
N ILE A 94 53.15 104.23 -2.47
CA ILE A 94 51.89 103.82 -1.81
C ILE A 94 51.00 103.04 -2.80
N GLY A 95 50.89 103.47 -4.04
CA GLY A 95 50.16 102.76 -5.10
C GLY A 95 50.73 101.36 -5.33
N THR A 96 52.04 101.24 -5.46
CA THR A 96 52.74 99.95 -5.62
C THR A 96 52.53 99.02 -4.43
N VAL A 97 52.62 99.55 -3.20
CA VAL A 97 52.36 98.77 -1.97
C VAL A 97 50.89 98.35 -1.89
N ARG A 98 49.95 99.24 -2.23
CA ARG A 98 48.53 98.95 -2.27
C ARG A 98 48.22 97.85 -3.28
N ASP A 99 48.70 97.99 -4.51
CA ASP A 99 48.45 97.02 -5.59
C ASP A 99 49.09 95.67 -5.27
N GLY A 100 50.32 95.67 -4.72
CA GLY A 100 50.97 94.45 -4.24
C GLY A 100 50.25 93.79 -3.06
N ALA A 101 49.66 94.58 -2.14
CA ALA A 101 48.84 94.06 -1.06
C ALA A 101 47.54 93.44 -1.58
N VAL A 102 46.83 94.12 -2.49
CA VAL A 102 45.62 93.59 -3.14
C VAL A 102 45.93 92.32 -3.94
N ALA A 103 47.04 92.29 -4.67
CA ALA A 103 47.47 91.11 -5.42
C ALA A 103 47.74 89.91 -4.49
N ARG A 104 48.45 90.10 -3.37
CA ARG A 104 48.70 89.04 -2.39
C ARG A 104 47.42 88.56 -1.69
N ILE A 105 46.50 89.47 -1.38
CA ILE A 105 45.18 89.10 -0.83
C ILE A 105 44.43 88.26 -1.87
N GLY A 106 44.37 88.69 -3.13
CA GLY A 106 43.70 87.95 -4.20
C GLY A 106 44.37 86.61 -4.54
N GLU A 107 45.68 86.46 -4.35
CA GLU A 107 46.38 85.19 -4.45
C GLU A 107 46.08 84.28 -3.26
N SER A 108 46.11 84.82 -2.04
CA SER A 108 45.75 84.09 -0.82
C SER A 108 44.29 83.59 -0.86
N ASP A 109 43.36 84.42 -1.34
CA ASP A 109 41.95 84.05 -1.47
C ASP A 109 41.74 82.93 -2.49
N ARG A 110 42.47 82.98 -3.62
CA ARG A 110 42.45 81.90 -4.62
C ARG A 110 43.02 80.62 -4.03
N ALA A 111 44.19 80.69 -3.39
CA ALA A 111 44.81 79.54 -2.76
C ALA A 111 43.92 78.92 -1.66
N ALA A 112 43.21 79.74 -0.89
CA ALA A 112 42.26 79.29 0.13
C ALA A 112 41.03 78.61 -0.49
N ARG A 113 40.45 79.17 -1.56
CA ARG A 113 39.34 78.54 -2.29
C ARG A 113 39.75 77.23 -2.93
N ASP A 114 40.90 77.20 -3.60
CA ASP A 114 41.42 75.98 -4.21
C ASP A 114 41.69 74.90 -3.14
N ALA A 115 42.11 75.29 -1.93
CA ALA A 115 42.28 74.37 -0.81
C ALA A 115 40.94 73.83 -0.28
N ASP A 116 39.92 74.69 -0.14
CA ASP A 116 38.56 74.31 0.27
C ASP A 116 37.91 73.37 -0.76
N ASP A 117 38.03 73.68 -2.05
CA ASP A 117 37.52 72.83 -3.12
C ASP A 117 38.18 71.44 -3.13
N ARG A 118 39.50 71.38 -2.89
CA ARG A 118 40.20 70.09 -2.73
C ARG A 118 39.73 69.34 -1.48
N ALA A 119 39.56 70.03 -0.35
CA ALA A 119 39.07 69.41 0.88
C ALA A 119 37.68 68.81 0.68
N ARG A 120 36.75 69.57 0.10
CA ARG A 120 35.39 69.09 -0.24
C ARG A 120 35.41 67.93 -1.23
N ALA A 121 36.30 67.95 -2.23
CA ALA A 121 36.44 66.85 -3.17
C ALA A 121 36.93 65.57 -2.47
N THR A 122 37.88 65.68 -1.54
CA THR A 122 38.37 64.53 -0.75
C THR A 122 37.34 64.01 0.23
N GLU A 123 36.56 64.87 0.88
CA GLU A 123 35.44 64.48 1.75
C GLU A 123 34.37 63.74 0.95
N ALA A 124 33.95 64.29 -0.21
CA ALA A 124 32.97 63.64 -1.06
C ALA A 124 33.46 62.30 -1.63
N GLU A 125 34.77 62.12 -1.85
CA GLU A 125 35.34 60.83 -2.23
C GLU A 125 35.37 59.84 -1.06
N ALA A 126 35.68 60.31 0.15
CA ALA A 126 35.62 59.49 1.36
C ALA A 126 34.19 59.00 1.63
N ASP A 127 33.19 59.89 1.51
CA ASP A 127 31.78 59.55 1.69
C ASP A 127 31.34 58.49 0.66
N ARG A 128 31.68 58.68 -0.62
CA ARG A 128 31.39 57.68 -1.67
C ARG A 128 32.01 56.31 -1.35
N ARG A 129 33.25 56.27 -0.85
CA ARG A 129 33.92 55.02 -0.46
C ARG A 129 33.22 54.33 0.71
N VAL A 130 32.69 55.09 1.67
CA VAL A 130 31.90 54.55 2.79
C VAL A 130 30.57 54.00 2.29
N GLU A 131 29.85 54.74 1.45
CA GLU A 131 28.59 54.30 0.84
C GLU A 131 28.77 53.02 0.01
N ASP A 132 29.81 52.95 -0.84
CA ASP A 132 30.14 51.76 -1.62
C ASP A 132 30.47 50.57 -0.71
N ALA A 133 31.25 50.79 0.36
CA ALA A 133 31.60 49.74 1.31
C ALA A 133 30.36 49.20 2.07
N ASP A 134 29.44 50.08 2.45
CA ASP A 134 28.20 49.69 3.11
C ASP A 134 27.23 48.99 2.15
N ALA A 135 27.14 49.43 0.90
CA ALA A 135 26.38 48.74 -0.14
C ALA A 135 26.92 47.32 -0.42
N HIS A 136 28.25 47.17 -0.48
CA HIS A 136 28.89 45.87 -0.62
C HIS A 136 28.63 44.96 0.59
N ARG A 137 28.69 45.50 1.81
CA ARG A 137 28.41 44.74 3.03
C ARG A 137 26.96 44.28 3.09
N ALA A 138 26.01 45.17 2.81
CA ALA A 138 24.58 44.84 2.78
C ALA A 138 24.28 43.76 1.73
N THR A 139 24.92 43.82 0.56
CA THR A 139 24.79 42.80 -0.48
C THR A 139 25.37 41.45 -0.02
N ALA A 140 26.56 41.46 0.58
CA ALA A 140 27.19 40.24 1.09
C ALA A 140 26.38 39.59 2.23
N GLU A 141 25.80 40.39 3.12
CA GLU A 141 24.90 39.90 4.18
C GLU A 141 23.63 39.29 3.57
N ALA A 142 22.99 39.97 2.63
CA ALA A 142 21.81 39.43 1.95
C ALA A 142 22.09 38.12 1.20
N ASP A 143 23.26 38.01 0.54
CA ASP A 143 23.65 36.78 -0.14
C ASP A 143 23.97 35.65 0.82
N ARG A 144 24.58 35.95 1.98
CA ARG A 144 24.78 34.98 3.06
C ARG A 144 23.44 34.47 3.58
N ASP A 145 22.51 35.35 3.91
CA ASP A 145 21.21 34.98 4.47
C ASP A 145 20.39 34.13 3.46
N ARG A 146 20.47 34.45 2.16
CA ARG A 146 19.89 33.62 1.08
C ARG A 146 20.58 32.27 0.95
N ALA A 147 21.90 32.18 1.16
CA ALA A 147 22.62 30.92 1.12
C ALA A 147 22.26 30.03 2.31
N GLU A 148 22.16 30.61 3.52
CA GLU A 148 21.73 29.91 4.73
C GLU A 148 20.30 29.40 4.62
N THR A 149 19.37 30.23 4.11
CA THR A 149 17.98 29.80 3.86
C THR A 149 17.93 28.64 2.88
N ARG A 150 18.63 28.72 1.75
CA ARG A 150 18.69 27.63 0.75
C ARG A 150 19.31 26.35 1.33
N ALA A 151 20.34 26.47 2.16
CA ALA A 151 20.95 25.32 2.82
C ALA A 151 19.95 24.66 3.80
N ALA A 152 19.27 25.45 4.64
CA ALA A 152 18.26 24.95 5.56
C ALA A 152 17.08 24.30 4.83
N ASP A 153 16.63 24.85 3.70
CA ASP A 153 15.56 24.28 2.87
C ASP A 153 15.98 22.94 2.24
N ALA A 154 17.22 22.88 1.75
CA ALA A 154 17.80 21.66 1.20
C ALA A 154 17.94 20.56 2.26
N GLU A 155 18.37 20.90 3.47
CA GLU A 155 18.44 19.97 4.61
C GLU A 155 17.06 19.44 5.01
N ARG A 156 16.05 20.30 5.08
CA ARG A 156 14.67 19.87 5.37
C ARG A 156 14.14 18.94 4.29
N THR A 157 14.36 19.27 3.03
CA THR A 157 13.95 18.44 1.89
C THR A 157 14.65 17.08 1.92
N ALA A 158 15.95 17.05 2.20
CA ALA A 158 16.71 15.81 2.34
C ALA A 158 16.24 14.95 3.54
N ALA A 159 15.92 15.59 4.67
CA ALA A 159 15.38 14.91 5.84
C ALA A 159 13.99 14.30 5.56
N THR A 160 13.09 15.05 4.92
CA THR A 160 11.78 14.54 4.50
C THR A 160 11.92 13.39 3.51
N ALA A 161 12.75 13.53 2.47
CA ALA A 161 13.00 12.47 1.49
C ALA A 161 13.56 11.19 2.15
N LYS A 162 14.43 11.34 3.16
CA LYS A 162 14.95 10.21 3.93
C LYS A 162 13.83 9.53 4.75
N GLN A 163 12.99 10.29 5.44
CA GLN A 163 11.86 9.75 6.21
C GLN A 163 10.86 9.02 5.32
N GLU A 164 10.53 9.58 4.15
CA GLU A 164 9.66 8.96 3.16
C GLU A 164 10.26 7.66 2.61
N ALA A 165 11.57 7.64 2.33
CA ALA A 165 12.27 6.44 1.89
C ALA A 165 12.28 5.35 2.96
N GLU A 166 12.55 5.69 4.22
CA GLU A 166 12.49 4.76 5.36
C GLU A 166 11.07 4.20 5.56
N ALA A 167 10.05 5.06 5.47
CA ALA A 167 8.65 4.64 5.55
C ALA A 167 8.25 3.71 4.40
N ALA A 168 8.70 3.99 3.17
CA ALA A 168 8.45 3.15 2.01
C ALA A 168 9.10 1.76 2.16
N VAL A 169 10.34 1.70 2.65
CA VAL A 169 11.05 0.44 2.94
C VAL A 169 10.34 -0.35 4.03
N ALA A 170 9.91 0.31 5.12
CA ALA A 170 9.16 -0.33 6.20
C ALA A 170 7.82 -0.90 5.69
N GLN A 171 7.09 -0.15 4.87
CA GLN A 171 5.84 -0.60 4.26
C GLN A 171 6.06 -1.78 3.31
N ALA A 172 7.12 -1.77 2.50
CA ALA A 172 7.47 -2.87 1.61
C ALA A 172 7.78 -4.15 2.41
N TRP A 173 8.53 -4.04 3.50
CA TRP A 173 8.80 -5.14 4.43
C TRP A 173 7.52 -5.71 5.05
N GLN A 174 6.62 -4.85 5.54
CA GLN A 174 5.34 -5.30 6.09
C GLN A 174 4.51 -6.07 5.06
N ARG A 175 4.47 -5.60 3.81
CA ARG A 175 3.76 -6.29 2.71
C ARG A 175 4.40 -7.64 2.38
N ALA A 176 5.72 -7.73 2.36
CA ALA A 176 6.45 -8.98 2.12
C ALA A 176 6.17 -10.00 3.23
N THR A 177 6.29 -9.61 4.50
CA THR A 177 6.00 -10.47 5.64
C THR A 177 4.53 -10.92 5.66
N ALA A 178 3.59 -10.03 5.35
CA ALA A 178 2.18 -10.39 5.24
C ALA A 178 1.92 -11.40 4.10
N ALA A 179 2.59 -11.24 2.95
CA ALA A 179 2.50 -12.18 1.84
C ALA A 179 3.09 -13.55 2.20
N ASP A 180 4.19 -13.60 2.93
CA ASP A 180 4.80 -14.85 3.40
C ASP A 180 3.89 -15.56 4.43
N HIS A 181 3.28 -14.82 5.35
CA HIS A 181 2.28 -15.39 6.25
C HIS A 181 1.05 -15.93 5.50
N ALA A 182 0.55 -15.20 4.51
CA ALA A 182 -0.56 -15.66 3.68
C ALA A 182 -0.21 -16.92 2.90
N ARG A 183 1.01 -17.00 2.35
CA ARG A 183 1.53 -18.19 1.67
C ARG A 183 1.62 -19.37 2.62
N GLY A 184 2.20 -19.19 3.80
CA GLY A 184 2.29 -20.25 4.82
C GLY A 184 0.92 -20.75 5.27
N ALA A 185 -0.06 -19.87 5.44
CA ALA A 185 -1.44 -20.25 5.76
C ALA A 185 -2.12 -21.04 4.62
N ALA A 186 -1.90 -20.64 3.37
CA ALA A 186 -2.40 -21.35 2.19
C ALA A 186 -1.77 -22.75 2.07
N GLU A 187 -0.45 -22.86 2.25
CA GLU A 187 0.27 -24.14 2.25
C GLU A 187 -0.20 -25.08 3.37
N ALA A 188 -0.40 -24.56 4.58
CA ALA A 188 -0.92 -25.34 5.70
C ALA A 188 -2.35 -25.85 5.44
N THR A 189 -3.20 -25.02 4.82
CA THR A 189 -4.57 -25.39 4.43
C THR A 189 -4.55 -26.46 3.34
N ALA A 190 -3.69 -26.33 2.33
CA ALA A 190 -3.53 -27.33 1.28
C ALA A 190 -3.03 -28.67 1.87
N ALA A 191 -2.01 -28.64 2.73
CA ALA A 191 -1.51 -29.84 3.40
C ALA A 191 -2.58 -30.51 4.28
N GLN A 192 -3.46 -29.74 4.93
CA GLN A 192 -4.58 -30.29 5.68
C GLN A 192 -5.64 -30.91 4.77
N ALA A 193 -5.92 -30.31 3.62
CA ALA A 193 -6.86 -30.86 2.63
C ALA A 193 -6.37 -32.22 2.10
N VAL A 194 -5.09 -32.33 1.74
CA VAL A 194 -4.47 -33.61 1.32
C VAL A 194 -4.59 -34.66 2.42
N ARG A 195 -4.24 -34.34 3.68
CA ARG A 195 -4.39 -35.28 4.80
C ARG A 195 -5.84 -35.75 5.01
N ARG A 196 -6.83 -34.87 4.84
CA ARG A 196 -8.24 -35.24 4.94
C ARG A 196 -8.66 -36.17 3.80
N GLN A 197 -8.15 -35.93 2.59
CA GLN A 197 -8.40 -36.80 1.45
C GLN A 197 -7.79 -38.19 1.68
N ASP A 198 -6.52 -38.28 2.10
CA ASP A 198 -5.86 -39.54 2.40
C ASP A 198 -6.63 -40.34 3.48
N GLN A 199 -7.08 -39.66 4.53
CA GLN A 199 -7.89 -40.28 5.58
C GLN A 199 -9.24 -40.78 5.06
N ALA A 200 -9.90 -40.03 4.17
CA ALA A 200 -11.15 -40.46 3.55
C ALA A 200 -10.94 -41.67 2.64
N GLU A 201 -9.87 -41.68 1.84
CA GLU A 201 -9.52 -42.81 0.98
C GLU A 201 -9.20 -44.07 1.80
N GLN A 202 -8.43 -43.94 2.89
CA GLN A 202 -8.15 -45.03 3.82
C GLN A 202 -9.44 -45.56 4.49
N ALA A 203 -10.34 -44.67 4.89
CA ALA A 203 -11.63 -45.05 5.48
C ALA A 203 -12.51 -45.81 4.48
N LEU A 204 -12.58 -45.35 3.22
CA LEU A 204 -13.29 -46.03 2.14
C LEU A 204 -12.66 -47.39 1.82
N ALA A 205 -11.33 -47.49 1.76
CA ALA A 205 -10.63 -48.75 1.54
C ALA A 205 -10.91 -49.76 2.67
N ALA A 206 -10.87 -49.31 3.93
CA ALA A 206 -11.20 -50.14 5.08
C ALA A 206 -12.68 -50.59 5.07
N GLN A 207 -13.59 -49.71 4.64
CA GLN A 207 -15.00 -50.07 4.48
C GLN A 207 -15.21 -51.10 3.36
N ALA A 208 -14.54 -50.92 2.22
CA ALA A 208 -14.59 -51.88 1.12
C ALA A 208 -14.09 -53.27 1.57
N GLU A 209 -13.03 -53.32 2.39
CA GLU A 209 -12.51 -54.59 2.91
C GLU A 209 -13.47 -55.26 3.90
N ARG A 210 -14.11 -54.48 4.79
CA ARG A 210 -15.16 -55.00 5.67
C ARG A 210 -16.32 -55.60 4.87
N HIS A 211 -16.78 -54.91 3.83
CA HIS A 211 -17.85 -55.39 2.96
C HIS A 211 -17.46 -56.65 2.19
N ARG A 212 -16.20 -56.76 1.72
CA ARG A 212 -15.70 -57.99 1.10
C ARG A 212 -15.70 -59.16 2.08
N ALA A 213 -15.24 -58.94 3.31
CA ALA A 213 -15.25 -59.95 4.36
C ALA A 213 -16.68 -60.39 4.71
N GLU A 214 -17.62 -59.46 4.83
CA GLU A 214 -19.04 -59.74 5.07
C GLU A 214 -19.66 -60.57 3.94
N VAL A 215 -19.45 -60.18 2.68
CA VAL A 215 -19.89 -60.96 1.51
C VAL A 215 -19.26 -62.35 1.50
N GLY A 216 -17.99 -62.48 1.87
CA GLY A 216 -17.31 -63.76 2.03
C GLY A 216 -17.97 -64.65 3.09
N GLY A 217 -18.28 -64.09 4.25
CA GLY A 217 -19.01 -64.77 5.34
C GLY A 217 -20.40 -65.22 4.91
N LEU A 218 -21.18 -64.32 4.29
CA LEU A 218 -22.52 -64.64 3.78
C LEU A 218 -22.50 -65.74 2.72
N ARG A 219 -21.49 -65.78 1.84
CA ARG A 219 -21.32 -66.88 0.87
C ARG A 219 -21.00 -68.21 1.54
N ALA A 220 -20.17 -68.21 2.58
CA ALA A 220 -19.86 -69.41 3.35
C ALA A 220 -21.12 -69.93 4.08
N ASP A 221 -21.90 -69.02 4.69
CA ASP A 221 -23.17 -69.35 5.33
C ASP A 221 -24.21 -69.89 4.34
N LEU A 222 -24.34 -69.27 3.16
CA LEU A 222 -25.22 -69.77 2.11
C LEU A 222 -24.82 -71.19 1.68
N THR A 223 -23.52 -71.46 1.53
CA THR A 223 -23.00 -72.79 1.18
C THR A 223 -23.34 -73.80 2.27
N ARG A 224 -23.13 -73.44 3.53
CA ARG A 224 -23.46 -74.27 4.70
C ARG A 224 -24.96 -74.58 4.78
N VAL A 225 -25.82 -73.57 4.66
CA VAL A 225 -27.29 -73.76 4.67
C VAL A 225 -27.74 -74.63 3.50
N THR A 226 -27.14 -74.44 2.32
CA THR A 226 -27.44 -75.28 1.14
C THR A 226 -27.05 -76.74 1.40
N SER A 227 -25.86 -77.01 1.94
CA SER A 227 -25.45 -78.37 2.30
C SER A 227 -26.33 -78.99 3.39
N GLN A 228 -26.78 -78.19 4.37
CA GLN A 228 -27.70 -78.65 5.42
C GLN A 228 -29.06 -79.01 4.84
N ARG A 229 -29.60 -78.17 3.95
CA ARG A 229 -30.84 -78.44 3.22
C ARG A 229 -30.75 -79.73 2.42
N ASP A 230 -29.66 -79.93 1.68
CA ASP A 230 -29.47 -81.12 0.83
C ASP A 230 -29.33 -82.39 1.69
N ALA A 231 -28.63 -82.31 2.83
CA ALA A 231 -28.55 -83.40 3.80
C ALA A 231 -29.91 -83.73 4.42
N VAL A 232 -30.70 -82.72 4.82
CA VAL A 232 -32.06 -82.92 5.34
C VAL A 232 -32.97 -83.53 4.28
N SER A 233 -32.90 -83.06 3.03
CA SER A 233 -33.66 -83.63 1.90
C SER A 233 -33.31 -85.11 1.66
N THR A 234 -32.02 -85.46 1.71
CA THR A 234 -31.54 -86.84 1.60
C THR A 234 -32.02 -87.70 2.79
N ALA A 235 -31.98 -87.15 4.01
CA ALA A 235 -32.46 -87.84 5.21
C ALA A 235 -33.98 -88.07 5.16
N LEU A 236 -34.74 -87.11 4.66
CA LEU A 236 -36.18 -87.20 4.47
C LEU A 236 -36.55 -88.30 3.47
N THR A 237 -35.96 -88.29 2.27
CA THR A 237 -36.19 -89.35 1.26
C THR A 237 -35.80 -90.74 1.77
N THR A 238 -34.75 -90.85 2.59
CA THR A 238 -34.35 -92.10 3.25
C THR A 238 -35.32 -92.51 4.37
N ALA A 239 -35.92 -91.56 5.08
CA ALA A 239 -36.96 -91.84 6.08
C ALA A 239 -38.26 -92.30 5.41
N GLU A 240 -38.66 -91.66 4.31
CA GLU A 240 -39.82 -92.05 3.50
C GLU A 240 -39.67 -93.46 2.92
N SER A 241 -38.50 -93.80 2.37
CA SER A 241 -38.25 -95.15 1.86
C SER A 241 -38.27 -96.22 2.96
N ARG A 242 -37.71 -95.92 4.13
CA ARG A 242 -37.80 -96.80 5.32
C ARG A 242 -39.23 -96.95 5.82
N ALA A 243 -40.01 -95.88 5.83
CA ALA A 243 -41.42 -95.92 6.20
C ALA A 243 -42.22 -96.81 5.23
N ALA A 244 -42.03 -96.66 3.92
CA ALA A 244 -42.67 -97.50 2.90
C ALA A 244 -42.26 -98.98 3.02
N ALA A 245 -40.98 -99.27 3.30
CA ALA A 245 -40.50 -100.62 3.54
C ALA A 245 -41.08 -101.24 4.83
N ALA A 246 -41.16 -100.46 5.90
CA ALA A 246 -41.78 -100.86 7.16
C ALA A 246 -43.28 -101.14 6.97
N GLU A 247 -43.99 -100.31 6.20
CA GLU A 247 -45.39 -100.52 5.85
C GLU A 247 -45.59 -101.82 5.05
N THR A 248 -44.74 -102.05 4.03
CA THR A 248 -44.77 -103.30 3.25
C THR A 248 -44.52 -104.54 4.14
N THR A 249 -43.60 -104.42 5.10
CA THR A 249 -43.30 -105.48 6.07
C THR A 249 -44.49 -105.72 7.00
N ALA A 250 -45.11 -104.67 7.51
CA ALA A 250 -46.31 -104.76 8.35
C ALA A 250 -47.49 -105.40 7.60
N GLN A 251 -47.71 -105.04 6.34
CA GLN A 251 -48.72 -105.66 5.47
C GLN A 251 -48.42 -107.15 5.22
N THR A 252 -47.14 -107.53 5.09
CA THR A 252 -46.73 -108.93 4.92
C THR A 252 -46.97 -109.72 6.21
N LEU A 253 -46.49 -109.23 7.36
CA LEU A 253 -46.75 -109.85 8.66
C LEU A 253 -48.24 -109.96 8.98
N SER A 254 -49.05 -108.97 8.58
CA SER A 254 -50.50 -109.02 8.74
C SER A 254 -51.13 -110.15 7.92
N ARG A 255 -50.67 -110.35 6.67
CA ARG A 255 -51.08 -111.48 5.82
C ARG A 255 -50.62 -112.82 6.39
N ASP A 256 -49.37 -112.93 6.82
CA ASP A 256 -48.82 -114.16 7.42
C ASP A 256 -49.56 -114.53 8.70
N LEU A 257 -49.88 -113.54 9.54
CA LEU A 257 -50.65 -113.75 10.78
C LEU A 257 -52.11 -114.13 10.50
N ALA A 258 -52.72 -113.60 9.43
CA ALA A 258 -54.02 -114.07 8.97
C ALA A 258 -53.94 -115.54 8.48
N ALA A 259 -52.94 -115.87 7.65
CA ALA A 259 -52.72 -117.23 7.17
C ALA A 259 -52.45 -118.22 8.31
N ALA A 260 -51.63 -117.86 9.29
CA ALA A 260 -51.36 -118.68 10.48
C ALA A 260 -52.61 -118.87 11.35
N ARG A 261 -53.49 -117.86 11.44
CA ARG A 261 -54.79 -118.00 12.13
C ARG A 261 -55.72 -118.96 11.40
N ASP A 262 -55.75 -118.90 10.07
CA ASP A 262 -56.52 -119.83 9.24
C ASP A 262 -55.99 -121.27 9.37
N GLU A 263 -54.66 -121.45 9.33
CA GLU A 263 -54.01 -122.75 9.54
C GLU A 263 -54.29 -123.31 10.95
N LEU A 264 -54.21 -122.48 11.99
CA LEU A 264 -54.56 -122.88 13.35
C LEU A 264 -56.04 -123.27 13.47
N THR A 265 -56.92 -122.60 12.73
CA THR A 265 -58.36 -122.93 12.68
C THR A 265 -58.57 -124.28 11.97
N ALA A 266 -57.87 -124.52 10.86
CA ALA A 266 -57.87 -125.79 10.14
C ALA A 266 -57.32 -126.94 11.01
N LEU A 267 -56.19 -126.76 11.67
CA LEU A 267 -55.60 -127.75 12.59
C LEU A 267 -56.51 -128.04 13.79
N ARG A 268 -57.22 -127.03 14.32
CA ARG A 268 -58.24 -127.23 15.36
C ARG A 268 -59.41 -128.05 14.85
N ALA A 269 -59.87 -127.80 13.63
CA ALA A 269 -60.92 -128.60 12.99
C ALA A 269 -60.46 -130.04 12.76
N GLU A 270 -59.24 -130.25 12.27
CA GLU A 270 -58.63 -131.57 12.08
C GLU A 270 -58.46 -132.32 13.41
N ARG A 271 -57.94 -131.66 14.45
CA ARG A 271 -57.85 -132.23 15.80
C ARG A 271 -59.23 -132.64 16.33
N ASN A 272 -60.25 -131.80 16.16
CA ASN A 272 -61.61 -132.12 16.58
C ASN A 272 -62.15 -133.33 15.79
N GLN A 273 -61.91 -133.39 14.48
CA GLN A 273 -62.28 -134.52 13.64
C GLN A 273 -61.57 -135.80 14.06
N LEU A 274 -60.27 -135.74 14.35
CA LEU A 274 -59.48 -136.86 14.88
C LEU A 274 -59.98 -137.30 16.26
N ALA A 275 -60.31 -136.36 17.15
CA ALA A 275 -60.90 -136.67 18.46
C ALA A 275 -62.27 -137.36 18.31
N THR A 276 -63.13 -136.90 17.40
CA THR A 276 -64.39 -137.58 17.07
C THR A 276 -64.15 -138.98 16.51
N ARG A 277 -63.16 -139.15 15.62
CA ARG A 277 -62.79 -140.47 15.08
C ARG A 277 -62.25 -141.39 16.18
N LEU A 278 -61.42 -140.89 17.08
CA LEU A 278 -60.88 -141.64 18.20
C LEU A 278 -62.02 -142.10 19.12
N ALA A 279 -62.90 -141.19 19.53
CA ALA A 279 -64.08 -141.52 20.33
C ALA A 279 -64.99 -142.55 19.64
N ALA A 280 -65.16 -142.46 18.32
CA ALA A 280 -65.90 -143.46 17.55
C ALA A 280 -65.18 -144.82 17.52
N THR A 281 -63.85 -144.85 17.39
CA THR A 281 -63.08 -146.10 17.46
C THR A 281 -63.06 -146.71 18.87
N GLU A 282 -63.01 -145.89 19.91
CA GLU A 282 -63.13 -146.33 21.31
C GLU A 282 -64.53 -146.89 21.57
N ALA A 283 -65.58 -146.20 21.13
CA ALA A 283 -66.95 -146.71 21.22
C ALA A 283 -67.14 -148.01 20.42
N ALA A 284 -66.53 -148.12 19.24
CA ALA A 284 -66.55 -149.34 18.44
C ALA A 284 -65.78 -150.49 19.12
N ARG A 285 -64.63 -150.20 19.72
CA ARG A 285 -63.87 -151.15 20.55
C ARG A 285 -64.69 -151.61 21.75
N ASP A 286 -65.31 -150.69 22.48
CA ASP A 286 -66.12 -150.99 23.66
C ASP A 286 -67.36 -151.81 23.27
N ALA A 287 -68.00 -151.49 22.14
CA ALA A 287 -69.07 -152.30 21.58
C ALA A 287 -68.62 -153.70 21.16
N ALA A 288 -67.43 -153.83 20.57
CA ALA A 288 -66.84 -155.12 20.22
C ALA A 288 -66.50 -155.93 21.48
N THR A 289 -65.93 -155.31 22.52
CA THR A 289 -65.68 -155.94 23.83
C THR A 289 -66.99 -156.42 24.45
N ALA A 290 -68.04 -155.59 24.43
CA ALA A 290 -69.36 -155.98 24.91
C ALA A 290 -69.96 -157.15 24.09
N GLU A 291 -69.71 -157.22 22.78
CA GLU A 291 -70.13 -158.35 21.95
C GLU A 291 -69.34 -159.62 22.28
N VAL A 292 -68.03 -159.51 22.52
CA VAL A 292 -67.20 -160.62 23.01
C VAL A 292 -67.73 -161.12 24.36
N ASP A 293 -68.07 -160.23 25.29
CA ASP A 293 -68.66 -160.59 26.58
C ASP A 293 -70.04 -161.26 26.43
N ARG A 294 -70.88 -160.76 25.51
CA ARG A 294 -72.17 -161.37 25.17
C ARG A 294 -71.99 -162.76 24.58
N CYS A 295 -71.05 -162.95 23.65
CA CYS A 295 -70.70 -164.25 23.08
C CYS A 295 -70.17 -165.21 24.15
N ALA A 296 -69.25 -164.77 25.01
CA ALA A 296 -68.74 -165.58 26.12
C ALA A 296 -69.84 -165.95 27.12
N THR A 297 -70.84 -165.09 27.33
CA THR A 297 -72.00 -165.39 28.16
C THR A 297 -72.93 -166.42 27.50
N ARG A 298 -73.23 -166.25 26.21
CA ARG A 298 -74.00 -167.22 25.41
C ARG A 298 -73.32 -168.59 25.36
N GLU A 299 -72.00 -168.62 25.24
CA GLU A 299 -71.20 -169.83 25.28
C GLU A 299 -71.27 -170.51 26.65
N ARG A 300 -71.12 -169.75 27.74
CA ARG A 300 -71.31 -170.26 29.12
C ARG A 300 -72.73 -170.81 29.33
N GLU A 301 -73.76 -170.15 28.82
CA GLU A 301 -75.14 -170.63 28.87
C GLU A 301 -75.37 -171.88 28.00
N ALA A 302 -74.76 -171.94 26.81
CA ALA A 302 -74.81 -173.11 25.94
C ALA A 302 -74.11 -174.32 26.58
N LEU A 303 -72.94 -174.12 27.20
CA LEU A 303 -72.23 -175.13 27.99
C LEU A 303 -73.07 -175.59 29.19
N THR A 304 -73.75 -174.66 29.86
CA THR A 304 -74.64 -174.99 30.98
C THR A 304 -75.86 -175.79 30.51
N ARG A 305 -76.43 -175.45 29.35
CA ARG A 305 -77.51 -176.22 28.71
C ARG A 305 -77.04 -177.61 28.28
N ALA A 306 -75.85 -177.72 27.70
CA ALA A 306 -75.23 -179.00 27.33
C ALA A 306 -75.04 -179.90 28.56
N ARG A 307 -74.45 -179.37 29.66
CA ARG A 307 -74.31 -180.11 30.94
C ARG A 307 -75.65 -180.56 31.52
N ARG A 308 -76.69 -179.73 31.41
CA ARG A 308 -78.05 -180.10 31.84
C ARG A 308 -78.67 -181.19 30.96
N ALA A 309 -78.44 -181.15 29.65
CA ALA A 309 -78.88 -182.19 28.72
C ALA A 309 -78.14 -183.52 28.96
N GLU A 310 -76.84 -183.46 29.23
CA GLU A 310 -75.99 -184.59 29.59
C GLU A 310 -76.45 -185.23 30.91
N SER A 311 -76.70 -184.41 31.95
CA SER A 311 -77.29 -184.85 33.22
C SER A 311 -78.70 -185.45 33.09
N ARG A 312 -79.41 -185.13 32.00
CA ARG A 312 -80.74 -185.68 31.69
C ARG A 312 -80.63 -187.01 30.94
N LEU A 313 -79.64 -187.15 30.06
CA LEU A 313 -79.27 -188.40 29.39
C LEU A 313 -78.79 -189.45 30.40
N ASP A 314 -77.89 -189.09 31.31
CA ASP A 314 -77.41 -190.00 32.36
C ASP A 314 -78.55 -190.54 33.24
N ARG A 315 -79.50 -189.66 33.58
CA ARG A 315 -80.70 -190.07 34.33
C ARG A 315 -81.61 -191.01 33.55
N LEU A 316 -81.69 -190.89 32.22
CA LEU A 316 -82.46 -191.80 31.38
C LEU A 316 -81.76 -193.16 31.20
N VAL A 317 -80.43 -193.16 31.06
CA VAL A 317 -79.61 -194.37 30.97
C VAL A 317 -79.66 -195.18 32.27
N HIS A 318 -79.55 -194.52 33.42
CA HIS A 318 -79.66 -195.19 34.73
C HIS A 318 -81.04 -195.83 34.96
N ARG A 319 -82.10 -195.21 34.43
CA ARG A 319 -83.48 -195.71 34.51
C ARG A 319 -83.74 -196.89 33.57
N ALA A 320 -83.09 -196.93 32.42
CA ALA A 320 -83.17 -198.06 31.49
C ALA A 320 -82.44 -199.30 32.04
N ALA A 321 -81.33 -199.12 32.76
CA ALA A 321 -80.58 -200.21 33.37
C ALA A 321 -81.33 -200.92 34.51
N THR A 322 -82.26 -200.24 35.20
CA THR A 322 -82.99 -200.81 36.34
C THR A 322 -84.20 -201.68 35.95
N VAL A 323 -84.70 -201.57 34.71
CA VAL A 323 -85.90 -202.31 34.25
C VAL A 323 -85.56 -203.69 33.67
N ALA A 324 -84.30 -203.96 33.30
CA ALA A 324 -83.91 -205.14 32.52
C ALA A 324 -83.51 -206.40 33.34
N ARG A 325 -83.69 -206.47 34.66
CA ARG A 325 -83.30 -207.66 35.47
C ARG A 325 -84.38 -208.15 36.44
N ARG A 326 -85.41 -208.75 35.85
CA ARG A 326 -86.26 -209.85 36.36
C ARG A 326 -86.66 -210.63 35.09
N PRO A 327 -86.84 -211.98 35.05
CA PRO A 327 -87.71 -212.70 36.00
C PRO A 327 -87.52 -214.27 36.12
N ILE A 328 -88.50 -214.92 36.80
CA ILE A 328 -89.04 -216.31 36.67
C ILE A 328 -88.39 -217.50 37.43
N ARG A 329 -89.24 -218.15 38.25
CA ARG A 329 -89.13 -219.49 38.90
C ARG A 329 -89.89 -220.53 38.03
N PRO A 330 -89.51 -221.81 38.00
CA PRO A 330 -90.46 -222.83 38.53
C PRO A 330 -89.82 -224.07 39.20
N THR A 331 -90.64 -224.74 40.02
CA THR A 331 -90.48 -226.02 40.79
C THR A 331 -89.28 -226.14 41.72
#